data_AF-A0A523H0X3-F1
#
_entry.id   AF-A0A523H0X3-F1
#
_cell.length_a   1.000
_cell.length_b   1.000
_cell.length_c   1.000
_cell.angle_alpha   90.00
_cell.angle_beta   90.00
_cell.angle_gamma   90.00
#
_symmetry.space_group_name_H-M   'P 1'
#
loop_
_entity.id
_entity.type
_entity.pdbx_description
1 polymer ?
#
loop_
_entity_poly.entity_id
_entity_poly.type
_entity_poly.pdbx_seq_one_letter_code
_entity_poly.pdbx_strand_id
1 'polypeptide(L)'
;MNKYSLLLACLFVATSFYSQEKKTLEATRISNPPKIDGILDDEVWQSLPAYGDFKMYQPGNEGIVAAEYGTEVKMAYDDKAVYIAAYMFDPDPDGILSQFSQRDEVFVQADHFAVALNTYNDGINETHFFVTSAGTIGDALATQSDFDFGYNVVFECKISKDDNGWYAEFKIPYNALRFPEIEVQDWSINFFRKITSLNETHSWNLIDNSVGRNSQYNGIVTGVRDINPPLRLTFYPFAQGVVTSFDGTTETDLSAGLDVKYGLSDSFTLDATLIPDFGQASFDAVRLNLGPFEQTFGENRPFFTEGVDLFNKGEIFFSRRVGGPPSVDVEELLGENEEATDAPSKVNLLNAIKISGRTKGQLGIGFFNAITEKTYAKVLDTITGESRKVLVEPISNYNIFVLDQQFHGNSSVSIINTNVMRSGSFRDANTTAFVFDVADKGNRFRTSGRAIISNVFESDGTKTGFRSEFDIFRIKGKFRYRVGHDFANTTYDINDLGLNFRNNFNNFGAGISYRIFEPTKNFNNYNFSLTYRHRRLYRPDVQTGNNLNLNWFFFTVKRFAFGGSMS
;
A
#
# COMPACT_ATOMS: atom_id res chain seq x y z
N MET A 1 -1.17 -59.72 27.05
CA MET A 1 -1.29 -58.85 25.86
C MET A 1 -2.70 -58.29 25.80
N ASN A 2 -3.01 -57.00 25.80
CA ASN A 2 -2.29 -55.78 26.17
C ASN A 2 -3.37 -54.82 26.71
N LYS A 3 -3.19 -54.30 27.94
CA LYS A 3 -4.09 -53.35 28.62
C LYS A 3 -4.03 -51.92 28.05
N TYR A 4 -3.62 -51.74 26.79
CA TYR A 4 -3.37 -50.43 26.19
C TYR A 4 -4.37 -50.02 25.09
N SER A 5 -5.37 -50.84 24.79
CA SER A 5 -6.31 -50.56 23.70
C SER A 5 -7.59 -49.82 24.11
N LEU A 6 -7.81 -49.59 25.41
CA LEU A 6 -9.03 -48.89 25.90
C LEU A 6 -8.82 -47.40 26.26
N LEU A 7 -7.58 -46.89 26.20
CA LEU A 7 -7.29 -45.48 26.49
C LEU A 7 -7.33 -44.56 25.26
N LEU A 8 -7.50 -45.12 24.05
CA LEU A 8 -7.54 -44.35 22.80
C LEU A 8 -8.95 -43.91 22.38
N ALA A 9 -10.00 -44.30 23.12
CA ALA A 9 -11.40 -44.04 22.77
C ALA A 9 -12.05 -42.86 23.53
N CYS A 10 -11.34 -42.22 24.47
CA CYS A 10 -11.86 -41.06 25.23
C CYS A 10 -11.14 -39.73 24.94
N LEU A 11 -10.34 -39.64 23.87
CA LEU A 11 -9.71 -38.39 23.44
C LEU A 11 -10.30 -37.85 22.11
N PHE A 12 -11.59 -38.06 21.88
CA PHE A 12 -12.36 -37.16 21.01
C PHE A 12 -12.98 -36.08 21.89
N VAL A 13 -12.13 -35.20 22.42
CA VAL A 13 -12.60 -33.88 22.82
C VAL A 13 -12.99 -33.20 21.52
N ALA A 14 -14.30 -33.03 21.33
CA ALA A 14 -14.83 -32.12 20.33
C ALA A 14 -14.20 -30.75 20.61
N THR A 15 -13.14 -30.42 19.87
CA THR A 15 -12.74 -29.03 19.70
C THR A 15 -13.83 -28.40 18.86
N SER A 16 -14.87 -27.89 19.54
CA SER A 16 -15.69 -26.84 18.98
C SER A 16 -14.72 -25.69 18.68
N PHE A 17 -14.31 -25.60 17.42
CA PHE A 17 -13.70 -24.38 16.91
C PHE A 17 -14.75 -23.30 17.09
N TYR A 18 -14.59 -22.45 18.09
CA TYR A 18 -15.28 -21.18 18.15
C TYR A 18 -14.76 -20.36 16.97
N SER A 19 -15.39 -20.53 15.80
CA SER A 19 -15.42 -19.46 14.81
C SER A 19 -16.08 -18.28 15.51
N GLN A 20 -15.37 -17.16 15.59
CA GLN A 20 -15.94 -15.97 16.18
C GLN A 20 -17.26 -15.63 15.47
N GLU A 21 -18.30 -15.37 16.26
CA GLU A 21 -19.60 -14.97 15.74
C GLU A 21 -19.48 -13.55 15.17
N LYS A 22 -19.68 -13.42 13.86
CA LYS A 22 -19.66 -12.11 13.18
C LYS A 22 -20.96 -11.38 13.49
N LYS A 23 -20.87 -10.13 13.93
CA LYS A 23 -22.05 -9.25 14.00
C LYS A 23 -22.67 -9.07 12.62
N THR A 24 -23.99 -8.91 12.58
CA THR A 24 -24.75 -8.64 11.36
C THR A 24 -25.42 -7.28 11.45
N LEU A 25 -25.37 -6.54 10.35
CA LEU A 25 -26.07 -5.29 10.14
C LEU A 25 -26.99 -5.44 8.94
N GLU A 26 -28.25 -5.03 9.08
CA GLU A 26 -29.21 -4.94 7.98
C GLU A 26 -29.23 -3.50 7.45
N ALA A 27 -28.89 -3.34 6.17
CA ALA A 27 -29.00 -2.08 5.46
C ALA A 27 -30.40 -1.94 4.87
N THR A 28 -31.08 -0.85 5.18
CA THR A 28 -32.46 -0.60 4.73
C THR A 28 -32.47 0.26 3.47
N ARG A 29 -33.25 -0.17 2.47
CA ARG A 29 -33.46 0.63 1.25
C ARG A 29 -34.38 1.80 1.53
N ILE A 30 -34.00 2.99 1.09
CA ILE A 30 -34.75 4.24 1.31
C ILE A 30 -35.11 4.91 -0.01
N SER A 31 -36.20 5.67 -0.02
CA SER A 31 -36.66 6.44 -1.19
C SER A 31 -36.35 7.94 -1.06
N ASN A 32 -36.29 8.45 0.18
CA ASN A 32 -35.97 9.84 0.49
C ASN A 32 -34.60 9.85 1.20
N PRO A 33 -33.53 10.29 0.52
CA PRO A 33 -32.21 10.33 1.12
C PRO A 33 -32.13 11.42 2.20
N PRO A 34 -31.35 11.20 3.28
CA PRO A 34 -31.09 12.21 4.31
C PRO A 34 -30.30 13.40 3.75
N LYS A 35 -30.37 14.53 4.44
CA LYS A 35 -29.59 15.71 4.09
C LYS A 35 -28.25 15.65 4.81
N ILE A 36 -27.16 15.55 4.04
CA ILE A 36 -25.81 15.45 4.61
C ILE A 36 -25.35 16.79 5.18
N ASP A 37 -25.71 17.06 6.42
CA ASP A 37 -25.31 18.25 7.18
C ASP A 37 -24.72 17.92 8.56
N GLY A 38 -24.69 16.64 8.94
CA GLY A 38 -24.11 16.16 10.18
C GLY A 38 -25.07 16.24 11.36
N ILE A 39 -26.30 16.74 11.16
CA ILE A 39 -27.36 16.77 12.17
C ILE A 39 -28.25 15.55 11.93
N LEU A 40 -28.29 14.63 12.89
CA LEU A 40 -28.97 13.33 12.71
C LEU A 40 -30.46 13.38 13.09
N ASP A 41 -31.18 14.39 12.60
CA ASP A 41 -32.60 14.65 12.90
C ASP A 41 -33.58 14.21 11.79
N ASP A 42 -33.08 13.81 10.62
CA ASP A 42 -33.90 13.25 9.54
C ASP A 42 -34.72 12.02 10.00
N GLU A 43 -35.96 11.92 9.51
CA GLU A 43 -36.91 10.83 9.85
C GLU A 43 -36.32 9.43 9.58
N VAL A 44 -35.51 9.31 8.51
CA VAL A 44 -34.85 8.06 8.16
C VAL A 44 -34.00 7.55 9.33
N TRP A 45 -33.21 8.40 9.99
CA TRP A 45 -32.35 8.00 11.10
C TRP A 45 -33.14 7.57 12.32
N GLN A 46 -34.32 8.15 12.57
CA GLN A 46 -35.18 7.75 13.69
C GLN A 46 -35.81 6.37 13.48
N SER A 47 -36.12 6.01 12.23
CA SER A 47 -36.80 4.74 11.90
C SER A 47 -35.89 3.51 11.85
N LEU A 48 -34.58 3.71 11.69
CA LEU A 48 -33.63 2.63 11.44
C LEU A 48 -33.08 2.00 12.72
N PRO A 49 -32.78 0.68 12.69
CA PRO A 49 -32.10 0.00 13.79
C PRO A 49 -30.72 0.61 14.03
N ALA A 50 -30.40 0.80 15.32
CA ALA A 50 -29.07 1.23 15.77
C ALA A 50 -28.19 0.02 16.06
N TYR A 51 -26.95 0.05 15.58
CA TYR A 51 -25.96 -1.00 15.81
C TYR A 51 -24.85 -0.46 16.71
N GLY A 52 -24.79 -0.95 17.95
CA GLY A 52 -23.81 -0.52 18.95
C GLY A 52 -22.91 -1.65 19.48
N ASP A 53 -22.64 -1.61 20.78
CA ASP A 53 -21.81 -2.57 21.52
C ASP A 53 -20.40 -2.74 20.97
N PHE A 54 -19.74 -1.63 20.63
CA PHE A 54 -18.36 -1.60 20.19
C PHE A 54 -17.46 -2.29 21.24
N LYS A 55 -16.41 -2.94 20.75
CA LYS A 55 -15.44 -3.68 21.57
C LYS A 55 -14.09 -2.98 21.51
N MET A 56 -13.32 -3.10 22.59
CA MET A 56 -12.00 -2.52 22.63
C MET A 56 -11.06 -3.25 21.67
N TYR A 57 -10.38 -2.48 20.81
CA TYR A 57 -9.37 -2.95 19.88
C TYR A 57 -7.95 -2.55 20.34
N GLN A 58 -7.79 -1.31 20.81
CA GLN A 58 -6.55 -0.81 21.41
C GLN A 58 -6.87 -0.11 22.74
N PRO A 59 -6.01 -0.23 23.79
CA PRO A 59 -4.66 -0.81 23.78
C PRO A 59 -4.58 -2.34 23.81
N GLY A 60 -5.70 -3.04 24.03
CA GLY A 60 -5.83 -4.50 23.96
C GLY A 60 -7.30 -4.92 23.95
N ASN A 61 -7.59 -6.21 23.78
CA ASN A 61 -8.97 -6.72 23.68
C ASN A 61 -9.69 -6.99 25.02
N GLU A 62 -9.00 -6.87 26.17
CA GLU A 62 -9.59 -7.17 27.50
C GLU A 62 -10.42 -6.00 28.10
N GLY A 63 -10.37 -4.82 27.50
CA GLY A 63 -11.07 -3.65 28.04
C GLY A 63 -12.56 -3.63 27.69
N ILE A 64 -13.36 -3.13 28.63
CA ILE A 64 -14.77 -2.84 28.43
C ILE A 64 -14.88 -1.39 27.98
N VAL A 65 -15.56 -1.15 26.86
CA VAL A 65 -15.93 0.21 26.45
C VAL A 65 -16.95 0.72 27.46
N ALA A 66 -16.60 1.78 28.18
CA ALA A 66 -17.50 2.39 29.15
C ALA A 66 -18.73 2.96 28.43
N ALA A 67 -19.91 2.85 29.06
CA ALA A 67 -21.19 3.11 28.40
C ALA A 67 -21.34 4.56 27.95
N GLU A 68 -20.77 5.49 28.72
CA GLU A 68 -20.71 6.92 28.42
C GLU A 68 -19.88 7.26 27.16
N TYR A 69 -18.99 6.37 26.73
CA TYR A 69 -18.23 6.48 25.47
C TYR A 69 -18.80 5.60 24.35
N GLY A 70 -20.08 5.20 24.48
CA GLY A 70 -20.77 4.35 23.52
C GLY A 70 -20.73 4.89 22.09
N THR A 71 -20.85 4.00 21.12
CA THR A 71 -20.98 4.37 19.71
C THR A 71 -22.08 3.55 19.07
N GLU A 72 -22.96 4.22 18.34
CA GLU A 72 -24.05 3.61 17.60
C GLU A 72 -23.96 4.04 16.14
N VAL A 73 -24.25 3.10 15.25
CA VAL A 73 -24.28 3.37 13.81
C VAL A 73 -25.59 2.93 13.20
N LYS A 74 -26.03 3.67 12.18
CA LYS A 74 -27.19 3.33 11.35
C LYS A 74 -26.77 3.36 9.89
N MET A 75 -27.37 2.51 9.07
CA MET A 75 -27.03 2.39 7.65
C MET A 75 -28.27 2.26 6.79
N ALA A 76 -28.29 3.01 5.70
CA ALA A 76 -29.31 2.97 4.67
C ALA A 76 -28.66 3.00 3.28
N TYR A 77 -29.44 2.71 2.25
CA TYR A 77 -28.99 2.84 0.87
C TYR A 77 -30.14 3.19 -0.07
N ASP A 78 -29.84 3.83 -1.18
CA ASP A 78 -30.76 4.06 -2.29
C ASP A 78 -30.13 3.61 -3.63
N ASP A 79 -30.64 4.09 -4.76
CA ASP A 79 -30.09 3.77 -6.09
C ASP A 79 -28.76 4.46 -6.41
N LYS A 80 -28.29 5.36 -5.55
CA LYS A 80 -27.14 6.24 -5.82
C LYS A 80 -26.02 6.09 -4.81
N ALA A 81 -26.34 5.83 -3.54
CA ALA A 81 -25.38 5.86 -2.47
C ALA A 81 -25.74 4.97 -1.28
N VAL A 82 -24.71 4.71 -0.48
CA VAL A 82 -24.82 4.22 0.89
C VAL A 82 -24.77 5.42 1.84
N TYR A 83 -25.62 5.40 2.85
CA TYR A 83 -25.71 6.43 3.87
C TYR A 83 -25.41 5.82 5.23
N ILE A 84 -24.57 6.49 6.02
CA ILE A 84 -24.19 6.03 7.36
C ILE A 84 -24.28 7.20 8.33
N ALA A 85 -24.96 6.99 9.44
CA ALA A 85 -24.99 7.90 10.58
C ALA A 85 -24.24 7.26 11.74
N ALA A 86 -23.36 8.01 12.40
CA ALA A 86 -22.61 7.58 13.57
C ALA A 86 -22.85 8.54 14.74
N TYR A 87 -23.33 7.98 15.85
CA TYR A 87 -23.52 8.65 17.12
C TYR A 87 -22.37 8.27 18.04
N MET A 88 -21.54 9.23 18.44
CA MET A 88 -20.34 8.99 19.23
C MET A 88 -20.44 9.76 20.54
N PHE A 89 -20.90 9.07 21.58
CA PHE A 89 -21.13 9.67 22.89
C PHE A 89 -19.81 9.95 23.61
N ASP A 90 -19.76 11.07 24.33
CA ASP A 90 -18.64 11.45 25.18
C ASP A 90 -19.15 12.25 26.39
N PRO A 91 -18.79 11.88 27.63
CA PRO A 91 -19.18 12.62 28.83
C PRO A 91 -18.51 14.00 28.95
N ASP A 92 -17.47 14.30 28.15
CA ASP A 92 -16.77 15.59 28.11
C ASP A 92 -16.64 16.10 26.65
N PRO A 93 -17.73 16.58 26.02
CA PRO A 93 -17.70 17.05 24.64
C PRO A 93 -16.72 18.20 24.37
N ASP A 94 -16.52 19.08 25.35
CA ASP A 94 -15.56 20.19 25.28
C ASP A 94 -14.11 19.68 25.28
N GLY A 95 -13.86 18.52 25.90
CA GLY A 95 -12.57 17.83 25.91
C GLY A 95 -12.23 17.07 24.63
N ILE A 96 -13.14 16.98 23.66
CA ILE A 96 -12.91 16.27 22.40
C ILE A 96 -11.88 17.03 21.55
N LEU A 97 -10.67 16.49 21.49
CA LEU A 97 -9.59 17.00 20.67
C LEU A 97 -10.01 17.07 19.20
N SER A 98 -9.72 18.18 18.53
CA SER A 98 -10.23 18.50 17.18
C SER A 98 -9.23 19.33 16.37
N GLN A 99 -7.98 18.85 16.29
CA GLN A 99 -6.97 19.49 15.44
C GLN A 99 -7.39 19.43 13.96
N PHE A 100 -7.39 20.60 13.29
CA PHE A 100 -7.58 20.67 11.84
C PHE A 100 -6.37 20.10 11.09
N SER A 101 -6.63 19.43 9.98
CA SER A 101 -5.65 18.78 9.11
C SER A 101 -6.11 18.75 7.67
N GLN A 102 -5.19 18.47 6.73
CA GLN A 102 -5.56 18.32 5.32
C GLN A 102 -6.30 17.00 5.08
N ARG A 103 -6.99 16.88 3.94
CA ARG A 103 -7.61 15.61 3.52
C ARG A 103 -6.57 14.48 3.59
N ASP A 104 -6.99 13.30 4.01
CA ASP A 104 -6.14 12.11 4.18
C ASP A 104 -5.12 12.18 5.34
N GLU A 105 -4.93 13.35 5.96
CA GLU A 105 -4.19 13.51 7.23
C GLU A 105 -5.11 13.28 8.44
N VAL A 106 -5.66 12.07 8.56
CA VAL A 106 -6.69 11.74 9.56
C VAL A 106 -6.13 11.27 10.92
N PHE A 107 -4.81 11.04 11.01
CA PHE A 107 -4.12 10.59 12.23
C PHE A 107 -3.45 11.75 12.99
N VAL A 108 -4.17 12.86 13.18
CA VAL A 108 -3.73 14.04 13.95
C VAL A 108 -4.25 14.03 15.40
N GLN A 109 -4.01 15.09 16.18
CA GLN A 109 -4.60 15.23 17.53
C GLN A 109 -6.09 15.58 17.46
N ALA A 110 -6.86 14.64 16.93
CA ALA A 110 -8.32 14.68 16.87
C ALA A 110 -8.87 13.28 17.14
N ASP A 111 -10.10 13.20 17.63
CA ASP A 111 -10.85 11.94 17.55
C ASP A 111 -11.13 11.62 16.07
N HIS A 112 -11.21 10.34 15.72
CA HIS A 112 -11.61 9.94 14.37
C HIS A 112 -12.53 8.74 14.37
N PHE A 113 -13.38 8.69 13.35
CA PHE A 113 -14.26 7.58 13.04
C PHE A 113 -13.96 7.08 11.63
N ALA A 114 -13.99 5.75 11.46
CA ALA A 114 -13.75 5.12 10.18
C ALA A 114 -14.84 4.09 9.85
N VAL A 115 -15.30 4.12 8.59
CA VAL A 115 -16.12 3.07 7.98
C VAL A 115 -15.20 2.20 7.12
N ALA A 116 -15.02 0.95 7.52
CA ALA A 116 -14.26 -0.04 6.76
C ALA A 116 -15.23 -0.93 5.98
N LEU A 117 -15.42 -0.66 4.68
CA LEU A 117 -16.38 -1.34 3.82
C LEU A 117 -15.65 -2.24 2.83
N ASN A 118 -16.03 -3.53 2.80
CA ASN A 118 -15.58 -4.48 1.78
C ASN A 118 -16.80 -5.05 1.06
N THR A 119 -16.99 -4.58 -0.17
CA THR A 119 -18.10 -4.90 -1.07
C THR A 119 -18.01 -6.28 -1.72
N TYR A 120 -16.92 -7.01 -1.50
CA TYR A 120 -16.70 -8.38 -1.99
C TYR A 120 -16.71 -9.42 -0.87
N ASN A 121 -16.69 -8.99 0.40
CA ASN A 121 -16.59 -9.84 1.60
C ASN A 121 -15.45 -10.89 1.52
N ASP A 122 -14.35 -10.53 0.89
CA ASP A 122 -13.19 -11.42 0.67
C ASP A 122 -12.07 -11.23 1.71
N GLY A 123 -12.26 -10.31 2.66
CA GLY A 123 -11.28 -9.94 3.69
C GLY A 123 -10.05 -9.19 3.16
N ILE A 124 -10.04 -8.76 1.90
CA ILE A 124 -8.88 -8.15 1.24
C ILE A 124 -9.19 -6.78 0.63
N ASN A 125 -10.25 -6.67 -0.16
CA ASN A 125 -10.64 -5.46 -0.89
C ASN A 125 -11.48 -4.52 -0.01
N GLU A 126 -10.89 -4.05 1.09
CA GLU A 126 -11.54 -3.17 2.05
C GLU A 126 -11.15 -1.70 1.81
N THR A 127 -12.16 -0.84 1.64
CA THR A 127 -12.01 0.61 1.54
C THR A 127 -12.37 1.24 2.88
N HIS A 128 -11.52 2.13 3.37
CA HIS A 128 -11.78 2.92 4.57
C HIS A 128 -12.21 4.33 4.20
N PHE A 129 -13.27 4.81 4.83
CA PHE A 129 -13.71 6.20 4.80
C PHE A 129 -13.59 6.78 6.19
N PHE A 130 -12.77 7.82 6.33
CA PHE A 130 -12.42 8.43 7.61
C PHE A 130 -13.08 9.80 7.76
N VAL A 131 -13.37 10.16 9.00
CA VAL A 131 -13.68 11.54 9.40
C VAL A 131 -13.11 11.82 10.78
N THR A 132 -12.57 13.02 10.99
CA THR A 132 -12.12 13.49 12.31
C THR A 132 -13.21 14.31 13.00
N SER A 133 -13.10 14.48 14.31
CA SER A 133 -13.93 15.41 15.10
C SER A 133 -13.78 16.88 14.70
N ALA A 134 -12.79 17.21 13.85
CA ALA A 134 -12.60 18.52 13.22
C ALA A 134 -13.24 18.61 11.82
N GLY A 135 -13.81 17.52 11.30
CA GLY A 135 -14.44 17.44 9.98
C GLY A 135 -13.48 17.17 8.83
N THR A 136 -12.21 16.87 9.10
CA THR A 136 -11.27 16.39 8.08
C THR A 136 -11.69 15.00 7.63
N ILE A 137 -11.81 14.79 6.33
CA ILE A 137 -12.15 13.50 5.73
C ILE A 137 -10.92 12.85 5.09
N GLY A 138 -10.94 11.54 4.92
CA GLY A 138 -9.96 10.84 4.10
C GLY A 138 -10.45 9.48 3.62
N ASP A 139 -9.78 8.91 2.65
CA ASP A 139 -10.09 7.58 2.13
C ASP A 139 -8.83 6.78 1.79
N ALA A 140 -8.93 5.45 1.92
CA ALA A 140 -7.81 4.58 1.61
C ALA A 140 -8.25 3.16 1.27
N LEU A 141 -7.41 2.45 0.51
CA LEU A 141 -7.50 0.99 0.41
C LEU A 141 -6.67 0.33 1.51
N ALA A 142 -7.26 -0.62 2.23
CA ALA A 142 -6.54 -1.40 3.21
C ALA A 142 -5.56 -2.36 2.52
N THR A 143 -4.30 -2.33 2.93
CA THR A 143 -3.27 -3.30 2.51
C THR A 143 -3.00 -4.31 3.62
N GLN A 144 -2.01 -5.19 3.48
CA GLN A 144 -1.73 -6.23 4.50
C GLN A 144 -1.33 -5.62 5.86
N SER A 145 -0.69 -4.45 5.86
CA SER A 145 -0.12 -3.83 7.06
C SER A 145 -0.30 -2.31 7.15
N ASP A 146 -0.92 -1.68 6.15
CA ASP A 146 -1.01 -0.22 6.05
C ASP A 146 -2.26 0.22 5.24
N PHE A 147 -2.37 1.51 4.97
CA PHE A 147 -3.40 2.13 4.14
C PHE A 147 -2.79 2.79 2.91
N ASP A 148 -3.37 2.54 1.74
CA ASP A 148 -3.05 3.26 0.51
C ASP A 148 -4.01 4.45 0.35
N PHE A 149 -3.59 5.61 0.87
CA PHE A 149 -4.27 6.92 0.71
C PHE A 149 -4.08 7.51 -0.71
N GLY A 150 -3.39 6.81 -1.62
CA GLY A 150 -3.39 7.15 -3.04
C GLY A 150 -4.73 6.85 -3.71
N TYR A 151 -5.56 5.98 -3.10
CA TYR A 151 -6.97 5.86 -3.46
C TYR A 151 -7.68 7.16 -3.08
N ASN A 152 -8.27 7.84 -4.06
CA ASN A 152 -8.91 9.14 -3.85
C ASN A 152 -10.28 9.17 -4.52
N VAL A 153 -11.34 9.01 -3.73
CA VAL A 153 -12.72 9.01 -4.20
C VAL A 153 -13.53 10.18 -3.66
N VAL A 154 -14.56 10.56 -4.44
CA VAL A 154 -15.47 11.63 -4.04
C VAL A 154 -16.58 11.04 -3.18
N PHE A 155 -16.60 11.41 -1.89
CA PHE A 155 -17.69 11.13 -0.96
C PHE A 155 -17.99 12.37 -0.12
N GLU A 156 -19.18 12.43 0.47
CA GLU A 156 -19.60 13.53 1.34
C GLU A 156 -19.64 13.05 2.78
N CYS A 157 -19.08 13.83 3.70
CA CYS A 157 -19.26 13.62 5.13
C CYS A 157 -19.36 14.97 5.85
N LYS A 158 -20.27 15.05 6.81
CA LYS A 158 -20.46 16.20 7.70
C LYS A 158 -20.53 15.75 9.15
N ILE A 159 -20.09 16.63 10.04
CA ILE A 159 -20.05 16.37 11.46
C ILE A 159 -20.75 17.49 12.23
N SER A 160 -21.31 17.15 13.37
CA SER A 160 -21.82 18.10 14.35
C SER A 160 -21.44 17.66 15.76
N LYS A 161 -21.62 18.54 16.75
CA LYS A 161 -21.35 18.27 18.16
C LYS A 161 -22.46 18.86 19.02
N ASP A 162 -22.73 18.21 20.14
CA ASP A 162 -23.63 18.70 21.18
C ASP A 162 -23.14 18.26 22.57
N ASP A 163 -23.98 18.46 23.58
CA ASP A 163 -23.67 18.13 24.98
C ASP A 163 -23.55 16.62 25.25
N ASN A 164 -23.90 15.75 24.29
CA ASN A 164 -23.80 14.30 24.43
C ASN A 164 -22.57 13.71 23.71
N GLY A 165 -21.92 14.47 22.83
CA GLY A 165 -20.75 14.03 22.08
C GLY A 165 -20.66 14.63 20.69
N TRP A 166 -20.32 13.80 19.70
CA TRP A 166 -20.24 14.23 18.30
C TRP A 166 -20.83 13.21 17.34
N TYR A 167 -21.19 13.71 16.17
CA TYR A 167 -21.94 12.97 15.17
C TYR A 167 -21.24 13.06 13.83
N ALA A 168 -21.36 12.00 13.03
CA ALA A 168 -20.91 12.00 11.66
C ALA A 168 -21.98 11.41 10.74
N GLU A 169 -22.13 12.03 9.58
CA GLU A 169 -23.08 11.61 8.56
C GLU A 169 -22.34 11.47 7.23
N PHE A 170 -22.41 10.28 6.65
CA PHE A 170 -21.71 9.92 5.42
C PHE A 170 -22.72 9.68 4.30
N LYS A 171 -22.36 10.13 3.10
CA LYS A 171 -22.91 9.68 1.83
C LYS A 171 -21.78 9.20 0.96
N ILE A 172 -21.76 7.90 0.72
CA ILE A 172 -20.76 7.20 -0.08
C ILE A 172 -21.44 6.80 -1.39
N PRO A 173 -21.26 7.56 -2.49
CA PRO A 173 -21.92 7.24 -3.74
C PRO A 173 -21.32 5.97 -4.36
N TYR A 174 -22.10 5.26 -5.17
CA TYR A 174 -21.66 4.00 -5.78
C TYR A 174 -20.46 4.15 -6.72
N ASN A 175 -20.16 5.36 -7.22
CA ASN A 175 -18.96 5.60 -8.01
C ASN A 175 -17.66 5.64 -7.16
N ALA A 176 -17.79 5.80 -5.85
CA ALA A 176 -16.69 5.70 -4.88
C ALA A 176 -16.41 4.24 -4.48
N LEU A 177 -17.31 3.31 -4.85
CA LEU A 177 -17.25 1.90 -4.52
C LEU A 177 -17.02 1.05 -5.76
N ARG A 178 -16.39 -0.12 -5.56
CA ARG A 178 -16.25 -1.15 -6.59
C ARG A 178 -17.05 -2.35 -6.12
N PHE A 179 -18.10 -2.76 -6.83
CA PHE A 179 -18.94 -3.89 -6.40
C PHE A 179 -19.48 -4.67 -7.62
N PRO A 180 -19.78 -5.97 -7.44
CA PRO A 180 -20.26 -6.81 -8.53
C PRO A 180 -21.71 -6.48 -8.91
N GLU A 181 -22.04 -6.65 -10.20
CA GLU A 181 -23.42 -6.60 -10.69
C GLU A 181 -24.15 -7.91 -10.35
N ILE A 182 -24.66 -8.00 -9.13
CA ILE A 182 -25.45 -9.12 -8.61
C ILE A 182 -26.69 -8.60 -7.90
N GLU A 183 -27.77 -9.38 -7.94
CA GLU A 183 -29.08 -9.01 -7.37
C GLU A 183 -29.01 -8.70 -5.87
N VAL A 184 -28.33 -9.56 -5.10
CA VAL A 184 -28.11 -9.39 -3.65
C VAL A 184 -26.63 -9.28 -3.39
N GLN A 185 -26.23 -8.19 -2.75
CA GLN A 185 -24.84 -7.90 -2.45
C GLN A 185 -24.40 -8.64 -1.18
N ASP A 186 -23.19 -9.20 -1.21
CA ASP A 186 -22.54 -9.83 -0.07
C ASP A 186 -21.42 -8.92 0.44
N TRP A 187 -21.82 -7.88 1.18
CA TRP A 187 -20.89 -6.89 1.71
C TRP A 187 -20.51 -7.22 3.15
N SER A 188 -19.32 -6.79 3.57
CA SER A 188 -18.89 -6.85 4.96
C SER A 188 -18.41 -5.47 5.42
N ILE A 189 -18.58 -5.19 6.70
CA ILE A 189 -18.29 -3.89 7.26
C ILE A 189 -17.71 -3.99 8.67
N ASN A 190 -16.85 -3.03 9.02
CA ASN A 190 -16.54 -2.72 10.41
C ASN A 190 -16.46 -1.21 10.59
N PHE A 191 -16.56 -0.78 11.84
CA PHE A 191 -16.49 0.62 12.21
C PHE A 191 -15.45 0.78 13.27
N PHE A 192 -14.69 1.87 13.21
CA PHE A 192 -13.65 2.17 14.18
C PHE A 192 -13.86 3.56 14.76
N ARG A 193 -13.73 3.70 16.07
CA ARG A 193 -13.66 4.99 16.75
C ARG A 193 -12.35 5.08 17.52
N LYS A 194 -11.57 6.12 17.27
CA LYS A 194 -10.41 6.50 18.08
C LYS A 194 -10.81 7.65 19.00
N ILE A 195 -10.64 7.43 20.30
CA ILE A 195 -10.79 8.46 21.33
C ILE A 195 -9.38 8.87 21.77
N THR A 196 -8.93 10.04 21.33
CA THR A 196 -7.53 10.44 21.44
C THR A 196 -7.16 10.79 22.89
N SER A 197 -8.08 11.40 23.64
CA SER A 197 -7.91 11.70 25.08
C SER A 197 -7.69 10.43 25.92
N LEU A 198 -8.41 9.35 25.60
CA LEU A 198 -8.29 8.04 26.25
C LEU A 198 -7.18 7.17 25.66
N ASN A 199 -6.69 7.51 24.47
CA ASN A 199 -5.82 6.68 23.66
C ASN A 199 -6.40 5.27 23.42
N GLU A 200 -7.72 5.19 23.25
CA GLU A 200 -8.44 3.95 22.99
C GLU A 200 -8.93 3.91 21.55
N THR A 201 -8.94 2.72 20.97
CA THR A 201 -9.58 2.48 19.67
C THR A 201 -10.60 1.38 19.87
N HIS A 202 -11.83 1.61 19.46
CA HIS A 202 -12.92 0.65 19.56
C HIS A 202 -13.32 0.20 18.15
N SER A 203 -13.76 -1.06 18.01
CA SER A 203 -14.27 -1.60 16.76
C SER A 203 -15.68 -2.17 16.95
N TRP A 204 -16.56 -2.05 15.95
CA TRP A 204 -17.93 -2.56 16.07
C TRP A 204 -17.95 -4.08 16.19
N ASN A 205 -17.33 -4.78 15.23
CA ASN A 205 -17.07 -6.22 15.36
C ASN A 205 -15.71 -6.43 16.02
N LEU A 206 -15.62 -7.39 16.95
CA LEU A 206 -14.40 -7.64 17.73
C LEU A 206 -13.28 -8.14 16.81
N ILE A 207 -12.10 -7.56 16.95
CA ILE A 207 -10.88 -7.97 16.22
C ILE A 207 -9.95 -8.64 17.21
N ASP A 208 -9.63 -9.92 17.00
CA ASP A 208 -8.61 -10.61 17.80
C ASP A 208 -7.21 -10.15 17.34
N ASN A 209 -6.60 -9.27 18.14
CA ASN A 209 -5.29 -8.71 17.85
C ASN A 209 -4.13 -9.72 17.98
N SER A 210 -4.39 -10.94 18.44
CA SER A 210 -3.40 -12.01 18.57
C SER A 210 -3.23 -12.84 17.29
N VAL A 211 -4.13 -12.68 16.30
CA VAL A 211 -4.18 -13.49 15.08
C VAL A 211 -4.61 -12.69 13.85
N GLY A 212 -3.86 -12.79 12.76
CA GLY A 212 -4.38 -12.52 11.40
C GLY A 212 -4.41 -11.05 10.98
N ARG A 213 -5.25 -10.76 9.97
CA ARG A 213 -5.46 -9.42 9.38
C ARG A 213 -6.82 -8.88 9.84
N ASN A 214 -6.89 -7.60 10.20
CA ASN A 214 -8.08 -6.97 10.79
C ASN A 214 -9.33 -7.08 9.90
N SER A 215 -9.18 -6.90 8.58
CA SER A 215 -10.27 -6.96 7.59
C SER A 215 -10.97 -8.33 7.52
N GLN A 216 -10.38 -9.39 8.06
CA GLN A 216 -11.01 -10.72 8.13
C GLN A 216 -12.12 -10.78 9.19
N TYR A 217 -12.10 -9.83 10.13
CA TYR A 217 -13.01 -9.74 11.27
C TYR A 217 -14.17 -8.77 11.02
N ASN A 218 -14.48 -8.43 9.77
CA ASN A 218 -15.66 -7.62 9.48
C ASN A 218 -16.95 -8.37 9.83
N GLY A 219 -17.95 -7.61 10.27
CA GLY A 219 -19.33 -8.09 10.35
C GLY A 219 -19.96 -8.17 8.95
N ILE A 220 -21.14 -8.77 8.87
CA ILE A 220 -21.86 -9.02 7.63
C ILE A 220 -22.91 -7.92 7.41
N VAL A 221 -22.99 -7.39 6.20
CA VAL A 221 -24.07 -6.49 5.78
C VAL A 221 -25.10 -7.29 4.99
N THR A 222 -26.36 -7.19 5.38
CA THR A 222 -27.49 -7.83 4.71
C THR A 222 -28.47 -6.79 4.18
N GLY A 223 -29.36 -7.17 3.27
CA GLY A 223 -30.45 -6.31 2.79
C GLY A 223 -30.09 -5.40 1.60
N VAL A 224 -28.82 -5.27 1.23
CA VAL A 224 -28.40 -4.53 0.01
C VAL A 224 -28.73 -5.35 -1.23
N ARG A 225 -29.65 -4.85 -2.06
CA ARG A 225 -30.11 -5.52 -3.28
C ARG A 225 -30.58 -4.52 -4.32
N ASP A 226 -30.71 -4.98 -5.56
CA ASP A 226 -31.29 -4.21 -6.67
C ASP A 226 -30.53 -2.89 -6.96
N ILE A 227 -29.19 -2.91 -6.85
CA ILE A 227 -28.31 -1.77 -7.14
C ILE A 227 -27.41 -2.08 -8.34
N ASN A 228 -27.10 -1.06 -9.14
CA ASN A 228 -26.27 -1.20 -10.34
C ASN A 228 -24.92 -0.53 -10.15
N PRO A 229 -23.79 -1.20 -10.44
CA PRO A 229 -22.49 -0.56 -10.43
C PRO A 229 -22.44 0.51 -11.54
N PRO A 230 -22.00 1.74 -11.24
CA PRO A 230 -21.92 2.79 -12.24
C PRO A 230 -20.80 2.49 -13.24
N LEU A 231 -20.92 3.05 -14.44
CA LEU A 231 -19.83 3.06 -15.41
C LEU A 231 -18.62 3.77 -14.80
N ARG A 232 -17.53 3.03 -14.60
CA ARG A 232 -16.27 3.56 -14.07
C ARG A 232 -15.40 4.07 -15.21
N LEU A 233 -15.68 5.26 -15.71
CA LEU A 233 -14.93 5.87 -16.80
C LEU A 233 -14.59 7.32 -16.48
N THR A 234 -13.32 7.68 -16.60
CA THR A 234 -12.83 9.04 -16.34
C THR A 234 -11.85 9.47 -17.40
N PHE A 235 -11.97 10.73 -17.83
CA PHE A 235 -11.15 11.35 -18.86
C PHE A 235 -10.58 12.67 -18.36
N TYR A 236 -9.27 12.84 -18.48
CA TYR A 236 -8.56 14.06 -18.10
C TYR A 236 -7.72 14.55 -19.28
N PRO A 237 -8.30 15.29 -20.25
CA PRO A 237 -7.53 15.95 -21.29
C PRO A 237 -6.79 17.17 -20.73
N PHE A 238 -5.55 17.39 -21.17
CA PHE A 238 -4.78 18.57 -20.81
C PHE A 238 -3.96 19.11 -21.98
N ALA A 239 -3.64 20.39 -21.92
CA ALA A 239 -2.73 21.05 -22.85
C ALA A 239 -1.91 22.09 -22.08
N GLN A 240 -0.63 22.19 -22.41
CA GLN A 240 0.28 23.16 -21.82
C GLN A 240 1.22 23.77 -22.87
N GLY A 241 1.72 24.96 -22.56
CA GLY A 241 2.72 25.66 -23.35
C GLY A 241 3.77 26.28 -22.46
N VAL A 242 5.03 25.95 -22.70
CA VAL A 242 6.20 26.51 -22.01
C VAL A 242 6.94 27.40 -22.98
N VAL A 243 7.24 28.63 -22.55
CA VAL A 243 8.07 29.56 -23.32
C VAL A 243 9.31 29.85 -22.50
N THR A 244 10.46 29.41 -22.98
CA THR A 244 11.76 29.65 -22.35
C THR A 244 12.49 30.69 -23.18
N SER A 245 13.01 31.73 -22.53
CA SER A 245 13.86 32.71 -23.20
C SER A 245 15.17 32.85 -22.45
N PHE A 246 16.27 32.50 -23.12
CA PHE A 246 17.63 32.59 -22.58
C PHE A 246 18.60 33.03 -23.68
N ASP A 247 19.48 33.97 -23.34
CA ASP A 247 20.52 34.54 -24.23
C ASP A 247 20.02 34.95 -25.64
N GLY A 248 18.83 35.56 -25.71
CA GLY A 248 18.23 36.02 -26.97
C GLY A 248 17.57 34.93 -27.83
N THR A 249 17.64 33.66 -27.40
CA THR A 249 16.87 32.56 -27.99
C THR A 249 15.57 32.35 -27.23
N THR A 250 14.47 32.23 -27.96
CA THR A 250 13.15 31.92 -27.40
C THR A 250 12.71 30.56 -27.94
N GLU A 251 12.56 29.59 -27.04
CA GLU A 251 12.02 28.27 -27.33
C GLU A 251 10.58 28.19 -26.83
N THR A 252 9.71 27.56 -27.61
CA THR A 252 8.30 27.37 -27.28
C THR A 252 7.94 25.91 -27.42
N ASP A 253 7.62 25.27 -26.31
CA ASP A 253 7.23 23.88 -26.23
C ASP A 253 5.73 23.79 -25.96
N LEU A 254 5.00 23.22 -26.90
CA LEU A 254 3.57 22.94 -26.75
C LEU A 254 3.38 21.44 -26.58
N SER A 255 2.63 21.04 -25.56
CA SER A 255 2.25 19.63 -25.36
C SER A 255 0.77 19.51 -25.03
N ALA A 256 0.19 18.40 -25.48
CA ALA A 256 -1.18 18.02 -25.16
C ALA A 256 -1.21 16.53 -24.88
N GLY A 257 -1.96 16.14 -23.86
CA GLY A 257 -2.04 14.77 -23.41
C GLY A 257 -3.43 14.41 -22.93
N LEU A 258 -3.59 13.14 -22.61
CA LEU A 258 -4.86 12.57 -22.17
C LEU A 258 -4.60 11.44 -21.18
N ASP A 259 -5.25 11.52 -20.02
CA ASP A 259 -5.37 10.40 -19.11
C ASP A 259 -6.76 9.79 -19.17
N VAL A 260 -6.82 8.46 -19.20
CA VAL A 260 -8.04 7.67 -19.25
C VAL A 260 -7.99 6.63 -18.15
N LYS A 261 -9.09 6.51 -17.41
CA LYS A 261 -9.29 5.46 -16.42
C LYS A 261 -10.60 4.74 -16.69
N TYR A 262 -10.54 3.43 -16.85
CA TYR A 262 -11.69 2.62 -17.20
C TYR A 262 -11.76 1.33 -16.39
N GLY A 263 -12.87 1.11 -15.68
CA GLY A 263 -13.18 -0.15 -15.03
C GLY A 263 -13.61 -1.21 -16.04
N LEU A 264 -12.69 -2.11 -16.41
CA LEU A 264 -12.95 -3.21 -17.35
C LEU A 264 -13.98 -4.23 -16.83
N SER A 265 -14.01 -4.43 -15.51
CA SER A 265 -15.01 -5.26 -14.80
C SER A 265 -15.24 -4.68 -13.41
N ASP A 266 -15.86 -5.41 -12.48
CA ASP A 266 -15.93 -5.04 -11.06
C ASP A 266 -14.52 -4.96 -10.41
N SER A 267 -13.64 -5.86 -10.82
CA SER A 267 -12.36 -6.18 -10.21
C SER A 267 -11.14 -5.64 -10.95
N PHE A 268 -11.28 -5.30 -12.24
CA PHE A 268 -10.18 -4.84 -13.09
C PHE A 268 -10.33 -3.39 -13.52
N THR A 269 -9.21 -2.67 -13.53
CA THR A 269 -9.10 -1.29 -13.97
C THR A 269 -7.97 -1.16 -15.00
N LEU A 270 -8.25 -0.40 -16.04
CA LEU A 270 -7.31 0.10 -17.04
C LEU A 270 -7.03 1.57 -16.72
N ASP A 271 -5.77 1.90 -16.48
CA ASP A 271 -5.24 3.27 -16.47
C ASP A 271 -4.37 3.46 -17.71
N ALA A 272 -4.59 4.52 -18.46
CA ALA A 272 -3.80 4.85 -19.63
C ALA A 272 -3.48 6.35 -19.66
N THR A 273 -2.27 6.69 -20.07
CA THR A 273 -1.81 8.07 -20.25
C THR A 273 -1.10 8.20 -21.60
N LEU A 274 -1.39 9.28 -22.32
CA LEU A 274 -0.79 9.64 -23.59
C LEU A 274 -0.08 11.00 -23.43
N ILE A 275 1.21 11.04 -23.77
CA ILE A 275 2.10 12.20 -23.62
C ILE A 275 1.93 12.81 -22.21
N PRO A 276 2.22 12.05 -21.15
CA PRO A 276 2.07 12.54 -19.79
C PRO A 276 2.97 13.75 -19.53
N ASP A 277 2.44 14.76 -18.86
CA ASP A 277 3.25 15.85 -18.33
C ASP A 277 3.79 15.50 -16.95
N PHE A 278 5.09 15.19 -16.88
CA PHE A 278 5.78 14.98 -15.61
C PHE A 278 6.59 16.20 -15.15
N GLY A 279 6.50 17.33 -15.87
CA GLY A 279 7.13 18.58 -15.51
C GLY A 279 6.49 19.26 -14.28
N GLN A 280 5.24 18.92 -13.97
CA GLN A 280 4.51 19.41 -12.79
C GLN A 280 4.77 18.58 -11.52
N ALA A 281 5.38 17.39 -11.63
CA ALA A 281 5.75 16.59 -10.47
C ALA A 281 6.91 17.27 -9.72
N SER A 282 6.74 17.46 -8.41
CA SER A 282 7.54 18.31 -7.53
C SER A 282 9.04 18.38 -7.86
N PHE A 283 9.62 19.58 -7.80
CA PHE A 283 11.07 19.77 -7.85
C PHE A 283 11.74 18.99 -6.71
N ASP A 284 12.41 17.89 -7.04
CA ASP A 284 13.30 17.22 -6.12
C ASP A 284 14.50 18.15 -5.85
N ALA A 285 14.70 18.56 -4.60
CA ALA A 285 15.83 19.39 -4.26
C ALA A 285 17.13 18.64 -4.56
N VAL A 286 17.89 19.11 -5.55
CA VAL A 286 19.23 18.59 -5.87
C VAL A 286 20.12 18.80 -4.65
N ARG A 287 20.42 17.71 -3.94
CA ARG A 287 21.40 17.71 -2.85
C ARG A 287 22.70 17.13 -3.37
N LEU A 288 23.82 17.75 -3.03
CA LEU A 288 25.14 17.22 -3.37
C LEU A 288 25.28 15.79 -2.81
N ASN A 289 25.36 14.80 -3.71
CA ASN A 289 25.59 13.41 -3.36
C ASN A 289 27.10 13.14 -3.34
N LEU A 290 27.67 12.89 -2.16
CA LEU A 290 29.08 12.51 -2.02
C LEU A 290 29.26 10.99 -1.88
N GLY A 291 28.17 10.22 -1.95
CA GLY A 291 28.18 8.76 -1.86
C GLY A 291 28.26 8.07 -3.23
N PRO A 292 28.65 6.79 -3.28
CA PRO A 292 28.76 6.02 -4.53
C PRO A 292 27.41 5.47 -5.04
N PHE A 293 26.30 5.79 -4.38
CA PHE A 293 24.97 5.29 -4.71
C PHE A 293 24.12 6.42 -5.22
N GLU A 294 23.29 6.20 -6.23
CA GLU A 294 22.33 7.19 -6.72
C GLU A 294 21.38 7.64 -5.60
N GLN A 295 20.97 8.92 -5.64
CA GLN A 295 19.93 9.42 -4.74
C GLN A 295 18.56 8.98 -5.24
N THR A 296 17.78 8.40 -4.33
CA THR A 296 16.41 7.99 -4.62
C THR A 296 15.43 9.00 -4.05
N PHE A 297 14.46 9.39 -4.88
CA PHE A 297 13.34 10.22 -4.48
C PHE A 297 12.04 9.40 -4.61
N GLY A 298 11.02 9.78 -3.83
CA GLY A 298 9.69 9.14 -3.90
C GLY A 298 9.01 9.39 -5.24
N GLU A 299 8.09 8.52 -5.65
CA GLU A 299 7.28 8.75 -6.84
C GLU A 299 6.16 9.75 -6.54
N ASN A 300 6.02 10.79 -7.38
CA ASN A 300 5.03 11.86 -7.21
C ASN A 300 4.03 11.90 -8.37
N ARG A 301 4.25 11.13 -9.44
CA ARG A 301 3.38 11.11 -10.62
C ARG A 301 2.14 10.27 -10.31
N PRO A 302 0.91 10.82 -10.37
CA PRO A 302 -0.32 10.12 -9.99
C PRO A 302 -0.49 8.74 -10.64
N PHE A 303 -0.11 8.62 -11.92
CA PHE A 303 -0.16 7.36 -12.67
C PHE A 303 0.65 6.21 -12.02
N PHE A 304 1.76 6.55 -11.35
CA PHE A 304 2.70 5.62 -10.73
C PHE A 304 2.56 5.53 -9.21
N THR A 305 1.68 6.32 -8.58
CA THR A 305 1.38 6.21 -7.14
C THR A 305 0.12 5.42 -6.87
N GLU A 306 -0.90 5.53 -7.73
CA GLU A 306 -2.16 4.81 -7.51
C GLU A 306 -2.10 3.34 -7.93
N GLY A 307 -2.62 2.42 -7.10
CA GLY A 307 -2.87 1.03 -7.51
C GLY A 307 -1.61 0.23 -7.84
N VAL A 308 -0.48 0.55 -7.20
CA VAL A 308 0.83 -0.05 -7.51
C VAL A 308 1.21 -1.25 -6.64
N ASP A 309 0.43 -1.61 -5.61
CA ASP A 309 0.76 -2.72 -4.70
C ASP A 309 1.08 -4.03 -5.42
N LEU A 310 0.35 -4.31 -6.51
CA LEU A 310 0.56 -5.52 -7.30
C LEU A 310 1.90 -5.49 -8.04
N PHE A 311 2.34 -4.32 -8.52
CA PHE A 311 3.59 -4.16 -9.26
C PHE A 311 4.83 -4.12 -8.36
N ASN A 312 4.65 -3.85 -7.06
CA ASN A 312 5.76 -3.75 -6.10
C ASN A 312 6.24 -5.11 -5.56
N LYS A 313 5.64 -6.26 -5.92
CA LYS A 313 6.11 -7.55 -5.37
C LYS A 313 7.54 -7.85 -5.82
N GLY A 314 8.30 -8.49 -4.93
CA GLY A 314 9.70 -8.85 -5.19
C GLY A 314 10.68 -7.67 -5.21
N GLU A 315 10.20 -6.42 -5.11
CA GLU A 315 11.00 -5.18 -5.16
C GLU A 315 11.86 -5.08 -6.43
N ILE A 316 11.34 -5.54 -7.56
CA ILE A 316 12.02 -5.49 -8.86
C ILE A 316 11.49 -4.38 -9.79
N PHE A 317 10.64 -3.50 -9.25
CA PHE A 317 10.11 -2.34 -9.93
C PHE A 317 10.37 -1.06 -9.13
N PHE A 318 10.91 -0.06 -9.82
CA PHE A 318 11.11 1.30 -9.36
C PHE A 318 10.65 2.25 -10.46
N SER A 319 9.48 2.84 -10.29
CA SER A 319 8.76 3.61 -11.32
C SER A 319 9.57 4.74 -11.96
N ARG A 320 10.49 5.35 -11.19
CA ARG A 320 11.39 6.42 -11.67
C ARG A 320 12.42 5.96 -12.70
N ARG A 321 12.57 4.65 -12.94
CA ARG A 321 13.31 4.14 -14.11
C ARG A 321 12.59 4.46 -15.43
N VAL A 322 11.26 4.56 -15.41
CA VAL A 322 10.47 4.92 -16.59
C VAL A 322 10.45 6.44 -16.72
N GLY A 323 11.10 6.93 -17.79
CA GLY A 323 11.36 8.36 -18.00
C GLY A 323 12.47 8.93 -17.12
N GLY A 324 13.35 8.06 -16.61
CA GLY A 324 14.57 8.45 -15.92
C GLY A 324 15.64 8.97 -16.88
N PRO A 325 16.89 9.10 -16.42
CA PRO A 325 18.03 9.46 -17.26
C PRO A 325 18.22 8.50 -18.44
N PRO A 326 18.82 8.96 -19.56
CA PRO A 326 19.20 8.11 -20.67
C PRO A 326 20.08 6.92 -20.23
N SER A 327 19.96 5.81 -20.95
CA SER A 327 20.72 4.57 -20.69
C SER A 327 22.20 4.67 -21.03
N VAL A 328 22.58 5.65 -21.87
CA VAL A 328 23.98 5.92 -22.23
C VAL A 328 24.36 7.30 -21.73
N ASP A 329 25.46 7.37 -20.98
CA ASP A 329 26.08 8.64 -20.62
C ASP A 329 26.69 9.28 -21.86
N VAL A 330 26.37 10.55 -22.13
CA VAL A 330 26.90 11.27 -23.30
C VAL A 330 28.42 11.33 -23.27
N GLU A 331 29.03 11.36 -22.08
CA GLU A 331 30.47 11.39 -21.89
C GLU A 331 31.16 10.15 -22.50
N GLU A 332 30.49 9.01 -22.58
CA GLU A 332 31.00 7.79 -23.22
C GLU A 332 31.01 7.87 -24.75
N LEU A 333 30.31 8.86 -25.33
CA LEU A 333 30.14 9.04 -26.77
C LEU A 333 30.92 10.24 -27.33
N LEU A 334 31.67 10.95 -26.48
CA LEU A 334 32.50 12.09 -26.87
C LEU A 334 33.81 11.62 -27.51
N GLY A 335 34.19 12.27 -28.60
CA GLY A 335 35.50 12.18 -29.23
C GLY A 335 36.52 13.13 -28.61
N GLU A 336 37.77 13.07 -29.10
CA GLU A 336 38.79 14.03 -28.71
C GLU A 336 38.37 15.46 -29.10
N ASN A 337 38.42 16.39 -28.15
CA ASN A 337 38.03 17.81 -28.31
C ASN A 337 36.51 18.02 -28.48
N GLU A 338 35.66 17.11 -28.04
CA GLU A 338 34.21 17.31 -27.99
C GLU A 338 33.73 17.61 -26.56
N GLU A 339 32.69 18.44 -26.44
CA GLU A 339 31.98 18.69 -25.18
C GLU A 339 30.46 18.55 -25.34
N ALA A 340 29.80 18.02 -24.32
CA ALA A 340 28.35 17.96 -24.27
C ALA A 340 27.77 19.33 -23.89
N THR A 341 27.06 19.97 -24.82
CA THR A 341 26.44 21.29 -24.60
C THR A 341 24.99 21.18 -24.13
N ASP A 342 24.36 20.03 -24.37
CA ASP A 342 22.99 19.71 -23.95
C ASP A 342 22.90 18.21 -23.66
N ALA A 343 22.86 17.87 -22.37
CA ALA A 343 22.79 16.50 -21.88
C ALA A 343 21.43 16.29 -21.16
N PRO A 344 20.45 15.65 -21.81
CA PRO A 344 19.13 15.48 -21.23
C PRO A 344 19.21 14.57 -20.00
N SER A 345 18.66 15.04 -18.88
CA SER A 345 18.65 14.31 -17.60
C SER A 345 17.42 13.40 -17.43
N LYS A 346 16.47 13.46 -18.36
CA LYS A 346 15.22 12.69 -18.37
C LYS A 346 14.82 12.35 -19.80
N VAL A 347 14.09 11.26 -19.94
CA VAL A 347 13.54 10.78 -21.21
C VAL A 347 12.02 10.95 -21.17
N ASN A 348 11.42 11.53 -22.20
CA ASN A 348 9.97 11.73 -22.23
C ASN A 348 9.23 10.43 -22.57
N LEU A 349 8.07 10.24 -21.94
CA LEU A 349 7.17 9.12 -22.25
C LEU A 349 6.24 9.52 -23.39
N LEU A 350 6.05 8.60 -24.33
CA LEU A 350 5.00 8.70 -25.34
C LEU A 350 3.66 8.24 -24.78
N ASN A 351 3.66 7.13 -24.04
CA ASN A 351 2.48 6.61 -23.37
C ASN A 351 2.84 5.70 -22.20
N ALA A 352 1.87 5.46 -21.33
CA ALA A 352 1.89 4.34 -20.41
C ALA A 352 0.49 3.76 -20.22
N ILE A 353 0.42 2.44 -20.01
CA ILE A 353 -0.80 1.67 -19.81
C ILE A 353 -0.57 0.74 -18.63
N LYS A 354 -1.57 0.65 -17.76
CA LYS A 354 -1.59 -0.23 -16.61
C LYS A 354 -2.95 -0.91 -16.53
N ILE A 355 -2.97 -2.24 -16.49
CA ILE A 355 -4.17 -3.03 -16.23
C ILE A 355 -3.91 -3.80 -14.95
N SER A 356 -4.78 -3.64 -13.96
CA SER A 356 -4.63 -4.38 -12.72
C SER A 356 -5.97 -4.72 -12.09
N GLY A 357 -6.01 -5.83 -11.36
CA GLY A 357 -7.21 -6.30 -10.69
C GLY A 357 -7.01 -7.63 -10.00
N ARG A 358 -8.02 -8.06 -9.23
CA ARG A 358 -8.03 -9.35 -8.54
C ARG A 358 -9.33 -10.08 -8.79
N THR A 359 -9.25 -11.30 -9.30
CA THR A 359 -10.41 -12.17 -9.53
C THR A 359 -11.05 -12.63 -8.21
N LYS A 360 -12.29 -13.13 -8.27
CA LYS A 360 -12.99 -13.78 -7.13
C LYS A 360 -12.23 -14.98 -6.53
N GLY A 361 -11.36 -15.62 -7.33
CA GLY A 361 -10.47 -16.69 -6.86
C GLY A 361 -9.19 -16.17 -6.18
N GLN A 362 -9.13 -14.88 -5.84
CA GLN A 362 -7.99 -14.19 -5.25
C GLN A 362 -6.71 -14.18 -6.09
N LEU A 363 -6.78 -14.48 -7.39
CA LEU A 363 -5.69 -14.27 -8.33
C LEU A 363 -5.65 -12.80 -8.75
N GLY A 364 -4.60 -12.10 -8.33
CA GLY A 364 -4.24 -10.76 -8.80
C GLY A 364 -3.48 -10.85 -10.11
N ILE A 365 -3.86 -10.04 -11.10
CA ILE A 365 -3.21 -9.96 -12.40
C ILE A 365 -2.87 -8.50 -12.67
N GLY A 366 -1.60 -8.23 -12.98
CA GLY A 366 -1.09 -6.90 -13.28
C GLY A 366 -0.33 -6.92 -14.60
N PHE A 367 -0.60 -5.95 -15.46
CA PHE A 367 0.12 -5.68 -16.68
C PHE A 367 0.43 -4.19 -16.74
N PHE A 368 1.68 -3.84 -17.01
CA PHE A 368 2.11 -2.47 -17.22
C PHE A 368 2.96 -2.42 -18.48
N ASN A 369 2.74 -1.38 -19.29
CA ASN A 369 3.52 -1.07 -20.46
C ASN A 369 3.78 0.44 -20.51
N ALA A 370 5.01 0.86 -20.81
CA ALA A 370 5.30 2.25 -21.11
C ALA A 370 6.29 2.33 -22.28
N ILE A 371 6.13 3.35 -23.12
CA ILE A 371 7.00 3.61 -24.25
C ILE A 371 7.56 5.01 -24.12
N THR A 372 8.87 5.14 -24.28
CA THR A 372 9.57 6.43 -24.31
C THR A 372 10.00 6.81 -25.72
N GLU A 373 10.17 8.11 -25.94
CA GLU A 373 10.65 8.63 -27.22
C GLU A 373 12.17 8.49 -27.39
N LYS A 374 12.67 8.78 -28.61
CA LYS A 374 14.12 8.90 -28.83
C LYS A 374 14.62 10.20 -28.20
N THR A 375 15.69 10.10 -27.41
CA THR A 375 16.34 11.25 -26.79
C THR A 375 17.75 11.42 -27.32
N TYR A 376 18.09 12.67 -27.64
CA TYR A 376 19.39 13.04 -28.20
C TYR A 376 20.08 14.04 -27.30
N ALA A 377 21.40 13.88 -27.12
CA ALA A 377 22.27 14.92 -26.59
C ALA A 377 22.85 15.77 -27.72
N LYS A 378 23.21 17.03 -27.44
CA LYS A 378 23.98 17.87 -28.37
C LYS A 378 25.44 17.89 -27.93
N VAL A 379 26.31 17.60 -28.89
CA VAL A 379 27.76 17.58 -28.72
C VAL A 379 28.35 18.66 -29.62
N LEU A 380 29.34 19.39 -29.13
CA LEU A 380 30.06 20.45 -29.83
C LEU A 380 31.53 20.04 -29.99
N ASP A 381 32.06 20.15 -31.20
CA ASP A 381 33.50 20.07 -31.45
C ASP A 381 34.15 21.42 -31.10
N THR A 382 35.07 21.42 -30.15
CA THR A 382 35.72 22.64 -29.62
C THR A 382 36.76 23.24 -30.57
N ILE A 383 37.17 22.52 -31.62
CA ILE A 383 38.10 23.00 -32.66
C ILE A 383 37.33 23.59 -33.84
N THR A 384 36.34 22.85 -34.36
CA THR A 384 35.59 23.25 -35.56
C THR A 384 34.38 24.13 -35.26
N GLY A 385 33.86 24.06 -34.03
CA GLY A 385 32.62 24.71 -33.62
C GLY A 385 31.37 24.05 -34.19
N GLU A 386 31.48 22.87 -34.83
CA GLU A 386 30.33 22.13 -35.37
C GLU A 386 29.59 21.38 -34.26
N SER A 387 28.25 21.43 -34.30
CA SER A 387 27.40 20.70 -33.36
C SER A 387 26.73 19.49 -34.03
N ARG A 388 26.74 18.35 -33.34
CA ARG A 388 26.04 17.11 -33.75
C ARG A 388 25.09 16.62 -32.68
N LYS A 389 24.00 15.98 -33.12
CA LYS A 389 23.08 15.25 -32.22
C LYS A 389 23.51 13.80 -32.10
N VAL A 390 23.55 13.30 -30.87
CA VAL A 390 23.94 11.93 -30.56
C VAL A 390 22.78 11.24 -29.85
N LEU A 391 22.40 10.05 -30.31
CA LEU A 391 21.33 9.27 -29.71
C LEU A 391 21.82 8.70 -28.38
N VAL A 392 21.21 9.13 -27.27
CA VAL A 392 21.55 8.67 -25.90
C VAL A 392 20.48 7.74 -25.31
N GLU A 393 19.25 7.81 -25.83
CA GLU A 393 18.19 6.83 -25.55
C GLU A 393 17.39 6.58 -26.84
N PRO A 394 17.22 5.33 -27.27
CA PRO A 394 16.35 4.99 -28.40
C PRO A 394 14.87 4.97 -27.97
N ILE A 395 13.97 4.57 -28.87
CA ILE A 395 12.62 4.18 -28.44
C ILE A 395 12.77 2.97 -27.53
N SER A 396 12.24 3.08 -26.32
CA SER A 396 12.36 2.04 -25.30
C SER A 396 11.00 1.65 -24.77
N ASN A 397 10.83 0.35 -24.56
CA ASN A 397 9.59 -0.29 -24.15
C ASN A 397 9.81 -0.99 -22.80
N TYR A 398 9.05 -0.55 -21.80
CA TYR A 398 9.10 -1.04 -20.43
C TYR A 398 7.86 -1.87 -20.15
N ASN A 399 8.04 -3.13 -19.77
CA ASN A 399 6.96 -4.08 -19.52
C ASN A 399 7.05 -4.65 -18.12
N ILE A 400 5.91 -4.81 -17.47
CA ILE A 400 5.79 -5.54 -16.21
C ILE A 400 4.58 -6.46 -16.29
N PHE A 401 4.76 -7.69 -15.86
CA PHE A 401 3.68 -8.65 -15.73
C PHE A 401 3.71 -9.27 -14.34
N VAL A 402 2.53 -9.38 -13.72
CA VAL A 402 2.35 -9.88 -12.36
C VAL A 402 1.23 -10.89 -12.31
N LEU A 403 1.50 -12.02 -11.66
CA LEU A 403 0.50 -12.95 -11.16
C LEU A 403 0.70 -13.09 -9.65
N ASP A 404 -0.33 -12.83 -8.85
CA ASP A 404 -0.29 -12.92 -7.39
C ASP A 404 -1.48 -13.72 -6.87
N GLN A 405 -1.26 -14.97 -6.50
CA GLN A 405 -2.30 -15.80 -5.92
C GLN A 405 -2.31 -15.64 -4.40
N GLN A 406 -3.37 -15.06 -3.85
CA GLN A 406 -3.61 -15.06 -2.42
C GLN A 406 -4.47 -16.25 -1.99
N PHE A 407 -4.22 -16.79 -0.81
CA PHE A 407 -4.96 -17.93 -0.27
C PHE A 407 -4.89 -17.96 1.26
N HIS A 408 -5.85 -18.64 1.89
CA HIS A 408 -6.00 -18.68 3.35
C HIS A 408 -6.02 -17.28 4.01
N GLY A 409 -6.41 -16.25 3.27
CA GLY A 409 -6.63 -14.87 3.72
C GLY A 409 -5.38 -14.06 4.08
N ASN A 410 -4.23 -14.67 4.32
CA ASN A 410 -3.00 -13.96 4.70
C ASN A 410 -1.70 -14.59 4.15
N SER A 411 -1.83 -15.46 3.14
CA SER A 411 -0.72 -16.07 2.42
C SER A 411 -0.80 -15.73 0.94
N SER A 412 0.35 -15.67 0.27
CA SER A 412 0.44 -15.42 -1.16
C SER A 412 1.63 -16.13 -1.80
N VAL A 413 1.49 -16.38 -3.10
CA VAL A 413 2.57 -16.76 -4.01
C VAL A 413 2.45 -15.90 -5.26
N SER A 414 3.55 -15.28 -5.67
CA SER A 414 3.56 -14.33 -6.77
C SER A 414 4.69 -14.63 -7.75
N ILE A 415 4.46 -14.38 -9.03
CA ILE A 415 5.46 -14.31 -10.08
C ILE A 415 5.39 -12.92 -10.69
N ILE A 416 6.53 -12.25 -10.77
CA ILE A 416 6.67 -10.96 -11.46
C ILE A 416 7.77 -11.06 -12.49
N ASN A 417 7.53 -10.47 -13.65
CA ASN A 417 8.53 -10.25 -14.67
C ASN A 417 8.59 -8.77 -15.02
N THR A 418 9.79 -8.22 -15.09
CA THR A 418 10.06 -6.91 -15.67
C THR A 418 10.95 -7.07 -16.89
N ASN A 419 10.67 -6.32 -17.94
CA ASN A 419 11.41 -6.37 -19.18
C ASN A 419 11.57 -4.97 -19.77
N VAL A 420 12.77 -4.65 -20.21
CA VAL A 420 13.10 -3.42 -20.94
C VAL A 420 13.70 -3.81 -22.27
N MET A 421 13.10 -3.33 -23.35
CA MET A 421 13.59 -3.51 -24.71
C MET A 421 13.82 -2.15 -25.34
N ARG A 422 15.00 -1.96 -25.91
CA ARG A 422 15.46 -0.72 -26.53
C ARG A 422 15.75 -0.98 -28.00
N SER A 423 15.28 -0.10 -28.87
CA SER A 423 15.51 -0.27 -30.31
C SER A 423 16.99 -0.12 -30.66
N GLY A 424 17.55 -1.07 -31.41
CA GLY A 424 18.93 -1.02 -31.91
C GLY A 424 19.91 -1.80 -31.02
N SER A 425 21.16 -1.35 -30.97
CA SER A 425 22.23 -2.00 -30.19
C SER A 425 22.41 -1.33 -28.83
N PHE A 426 21.34 -1.29 -28.05
CA PHE A 426 21.33 -0.76 -26.69
C PHE A 426 21.21 -1.88 -25.67
N ARG A 427 21.48 -1.58 -24.41
CA ARG A 427 21.30 -2.49 -23.29
C ARG A 427 19.83 -2.86 -23.15
N ASP A 428 19.53 -4.14 -23.07
CA ASP A 428 18.20 -4.67 -22.73
C ASP A 428 18.25 -5.42 -21.40
N ALA A 429 17.09 -5.61 -20.78
CA ALA A 429 17.02 -6.37 -19.54
C ALA A 429 15.74 -7.19 -19.41
N ASN A 430 15.86 -8.35 -18.77
CA ASN A 430 14.74 -9.17 -18.33
C ASN A 430 14.99 -9.73 -16.93
N THR A 431 14.11 -9.39 -15.99
CA THR A 431 14.16 -9.87 -14.61
C THR A 431 12.89 -10.63 -14.27
N THR A 432 13.03 -11.78 -13.61
CA THR A 432 11.90 -12.57 -13.12
C THR A 432 12.09 -12.85 -11.64
N ALA A 433 11.05 -12.57 -10.85
CA ALA A 433 10.98 -12.85 -9.43
C ALA A 433 9.87 -13.86 -9.14
N PHE A 434 10.20 -14.90 -8.37
CA PHE A 434 9.24 -15.71 -7.65
C PHE A 434 9.22 -15.25 -6.19
N VAL A 435 8.05 -14.99 -5.63
CA VAL A 435 7.87 -14.46 -4.28
C VAL A 435 6.84 -15.30 -3.56
N PHE A 436 7.04 -15.57 -2.28
CA PHE A 436 6.04 -16.22 -1.45
C PHE A 436 6.03 -15.66 -0.04
N ASP A 437 4.85 -15.63 0.57
CA ASP A 437 4.64 -15.36 1.99
C ASP A 437 3.53 -16.30 2.46
N VAL A 438 3.88 -17.31 3.26
CA VAL A 438 2.95 -18.38 3.63
C VAL A 438 2.91 -18.54 5.14
N ALA A 439 1.72 -18.37 5.71
CA ALA A 439 1.44 -18.67 7.11
C ALA A 439 0.90 -20.10 7.27
N ASP A 440 1.22 -20.76 8.40
CA ASP A 440 0.53 -22.01 8.75
C ASP A 440 -0.93 -21.74 9.15
N LYS A 441 -1.78 -22.77 9.09
CA LYS A 441 -3.23 -22.64 9.40
C LYS A 441 -3.53 -22.01 10.77
N GLY A 442 -2.61 -22.13 11.73
CA GLY A 442 -2.76 -21.55 13.08
C GLY A 442 -2.17 -20.16 13.25
N ASN A 443 -1.63 -19.54 12.18
CA ASN A 443 -0.89 -18.28 12.20
C ASN A 443 0.24 -18.25 13.24
N ARG A 444 0.88 -19.39 13.49
CA ARG A 444 2.01 -19.58 14.42
C ARG A 444 3.34 -19.32 13.76
N PHE A 445 3.49 -19.77 12.53
CA PHE A 445 4.69 -19.69 11.72
C PHE A 445 4.38 -19.04 10.38
N ARG A 446 5.34 -18.28 9.89
CA ARG A 446 5.32 -17.69 8.56
C ARG A 446 6.64 -17.96 7.89
N THR A 447 6.60 -18.40 6.64
CA THR A 447 7.78 -18.54 5.80
C THR A 447 7.62 -17.61 4.62
N SER A 448 8.59 -16.75 4.39
CA SER A 448 8.57 -15.84 3.24
C SER A 448 9.90 -15.84 2.53
N GLY A 449 9.89 -15.43 1.27
CA GLY A 449 11.10 -15.34 0.51
C GLY A 449 10.88 -14.90 -0.91
N ARG A 450 11.99 -14.72 -1.61
CA ARG A 450 12.01 -14.41 -3.04
C ARG A 450 13.22 -15.04 -3.70
N ALA A 451 13.06 -15.43 -4.95
CA ALA A 451 14.14 -15.81 -5.84
C ALA A 451 14.04 -14.95 -7.09
N ILE A 452 15.12 -14.25 -7.44
CA ILE A 452 15.18 -13.32 -8.55
C ILE A 452 16.29 -13.76 -9.49
N ILE A 453 15.95 -13.90 -10.78
CA ILE A 453 16.91 -14.07 -11.87
C ILE A 453 16.85 -12.81 -12.70
N SER A 454 18.00 -12.20 -12.97
CA SER A 454 18.11 -11.08 -13.88
C SER A 454 19.01 -11.41 -15.06
N ASN A 455 18.65 -10.93 -16.24
CA ASN A 455 19.47 -11.04 -17.45
C ASN A 455 19.61 -9.64 -18.02
N VAL A 456 20.85 -9.19 -18.14
CA VAL A 456 21.22 -7.95 -18.82
C VAL A 456 21.86 -8.36 -20.15
N PHE A 457 21.32 -7.84 -21.25
CA PHE A 457 21.79 -8.11 -22.60
C PHE A 457 22.54 -6.87 -23.08
N GLU A 458 23.84 -7.02 -23.33
CA GLU A 458 24.73 -5.99 -23.85
C GLU A 458 25.38 -6.49 -25.15
N SER A 459 26.10 -5.63 -25.85
CA SER A 459 26.76 -5.96 -27.12
C SER A 459 27.85 -7.04 -26.96
N ASP A 460 28.44 -7.17 -25.76
CA ASP A 460 29.48 -8.14 -25.43
C ASP A 460 28.95 -9.50 -24.92
N GLY A 461 27.64 -9.62 -24.70
CA GLY A 461 26.98 -10.86 -24.28
C GLY A 461 25.86 -10.66 -23.27
N THR A 462 25.47 -11.76 -22.61
CA THR A 462 24.43 -11.75 -21.58
C THR A 462 25.02 -11.96 -20.19
N LYS A 463 24.73 -11.05 -19.26
CA LYS A 463 25.10 -11.16 -17.85
C LYS A 463 23.88 -11.65 -17.06
N THR A 464 23.93 -12.89 -16.58
CA THR A 464 22.87 -13.48 -15.75
C THR A 464 23.21 -13.37 -14.27
N GLY A 465 22.31 -12.74 -13.52
CA GLY A 465 22.36 -12.53 -12.08
C GLY A 465 21.36 -13.40 -11.31
N PHE A 466 21.68 -13.68 -10.05
CA PHE A 466 20.77 -14.41 -9.14
C PHE A 466 20.80 -13.81 -7.74
N ARG A 467 19.61 -13.62 -7.17
CA ARG A 467 19.38 -13.23 -5.78
C ARG A 467 18.35 -14.14 -5.14
N SER A 468 18.55 -14.47 -3.87
CA SER A 468 17.56 -15.19 -3.07
C SER A 468 17.47 -14.63 -1.66
N GLU A 469 16.25 -14.59 -1.14
CA GLU A 469 15.94 -14.27 0.25
C GLU A 469 14.99 -15.33 0.79
N PHE A 470 15.26 -15.79 2.01
CA PHE A 470 14.45 -16.79 2.69
C PHE A 470 14.40 -16.51 4.17
N ASP A 471 13.20 -16.50 4.73
CA ASP A 471 12.93 -16.24 6.13
C ASP A 471 11.92 -17.20 6.73
N ILE A 472 12.19 -17.59 7.97
CA ILE A 472 11.26 -18.33 8.83
C ILE A 472 10.99 -17.48 10.07
N PHE A 473 9.71 -17.24 10.34
CA PHE A 473 9.23 -16.49 11.49
C PHE A 473 8.35 -17.35 12.38
N ARG A 474 8.50 -17.18 13.70
CA ARG A 474 7.41 -17.45 14.65
C ARG A 474 6.66 -16.15 14.90
N ILE A 475 5.39 -16.10 14.47
CA ILE A 475 4.57 -14.89 14.48
C ILE A 475 3.49 -14.87 15.57
N LYS A 476 3.22 -16.00 16.25
CA LYS A 476 2.22 -16.08 17.34
C LYS A 476 2.82 -16.10 18.73
N GLY A 477 2.15 -15.38 19.62
CA GLY A 477 2.47 -15.33 21.05
C GLY A 477 3.52 -14.28 21.42
N LYS A 478 3.80 -14.21 22.73
CA LYS A 478 4.70 -13.22 23.35
C LYS A 478 6.15 -13.36 22.88
N PHE A 479 6.61 -14.60 22.75
CA PHE A 479 7.95 -14.93 22.23
C PHE A 479 7.90 -15.19 20.73
N ARG A 480 8.66 -14.40 19.96
CA ARG A 480 8.75 -14.45 18.51
C ARG A 480 10.22 -14.56 18.10
N TYR A 481 10.47 -15.12 16.93
CA TYR A 481 11.82 -15.21 16.37
C TYR A 481 11.79 -15.19 14.85
N ARG A 482 12.94 -14.86 14.26
CA ARG A 482 13.23 -14.86 12.83
C ARG A 482 14.58 -15.52 12.59
N VAL A 483 14.66 -16.35 11.57
CA VAL A 483 15.93 -16.79 10.98
C VAL A 483 15.84 -16.53 9.48
N GLY A 484 16.88 -15.91 8.92
CA GLY A 484 16.87 -15.43 7.55
C GLY A 484 18.21 -15.58 6.84
N HIS A 485 18.14 -15.73 5.52
CA HIS A 485 19.27 -15.77 4.60
C HIS A 485 18.98 -14.85 3.41
N ASP A 486 19.94 -13.99 3.06
CA ASP A 486 19.86 -13.05 1.93
C ASP A 486 21.15 -13.13 1.13
N PHE A 487 21.02 -13.42 -0.15
CA PHE A 487 22.13 -13.78 -1.04
C PHE A 487 21.97 -13.09 -2.39
N ALA A 488 23.06 -12.53 -2.92
CA ALA A 488 23.15 -12.15 -4.32
C ALA A 488 24.53 -12.49 -4.87
N ASN A 489 24.57 -13.04 -6.09
CA ASN A 489 25.83 -13.31 -6.77
C ASN A 489 26.50 -12.01 -7.28
N THR A 490 27.66 -12.13 -7.92
CA THR A 490 28.45 -10.97 -8.41
C THR A 490 27.87 -10.28 -9.64
N THR A 491 26.91 -10.91 -10.32
CA THR A 491 26.33 -10.43 -11.59
C THR A 491 24.87 -10.00 -11.45
N TYR A 492 24.33 -10.03 -10.23
CA TYR A 492 22.98 -9.55 -9.96
C TYR A 492 22.84 -8.06 -10.25
N ASP A 493 21.96 -7.75 -11.19
CA ASP A 493 21.63 -6.41 -11.64
C ASP A 493 20.18 -6.35 -12.12
N ILE A 494 19.39 -5.45 -11.55
CA ILE A 494 17.98 -5.21 -11.90
C ILE A 494 17.73 -3.73 -12.24
N ASN A 495 18.78 -2.92 -12.43
CA ASN A 495 18.68 -1.46 -12.44
C ASN A 495 17.94 -0.88 -13.66
N ASP A 496 17.63 -1.67 -14.68
CA ASP A 496 16.85 -1.21 -15.83
C ASP A 496 15.39 -0.88 -15.48
N LEU A 497 14.78 -1.61 -14.54
CA LEU A 497 13.42 -1.33 -14.05
C LEU A 497 13.28 -1.37 -12.53
N GLY A 498 14.27 -1.87 -11.81
CA GLY A 498 14.32 -1.93 -10.36
C GLY A 498 15.44 -1.06 -9.78
N LEU A 499 15.72 -1.30 -8.50
CA LEU A 499 16.70 -0.56 -7.74
C LEU A 499 17.64 -1.53 -7.02
N ASN A 500 18.92 -1.50 -7.37
CA ASN A 500 19.94 -2.35 -6.78
C ASN A 500 21.24 -1.57 -6.56
N PHE A 501 21.55 -1.33 -5.29
CA PHE A 501 22.76 -0.62 -4.88
C PHE A 501 23.98 -1.54 -4.73
N ARG A 502 23.76 -2.85 -4.49
CA ARG A 502 24.86 -3.78 -4.23
C ARG A 502 24.54 -5.18 -4.74
N ASN A 503 25.56 -5.85 -5.23
CA ASN A 503 25.55 -7.28 -5.48
C ASN A 503 26.59 -7.96 -4.59
N ASN A 504 26.88 -9.24 -4.83
CA ASN A 504 27.96 -9.98 -4.18
C ASN A 504 27.88 -10.04 -2.64
N PHE A 505 26.80 -10.61 -2.11
CA PHE A 505 26.65 -10.79 -0.66
C PHE A 505 26.05 -12.14 -0.29
N ASN A 506 26.38 -12.59 0.91
CA ASN A 506 25.88 -13.80 1.54
C ASN A 506 25.67 -13.52 3.03
N ASN A 507 24.45 -13.13 3.39
CA ASN A 507 24.12 -12.59 4.70
C ASN A 507 23.20 -13.54 5.47
N PHE A 508 23.44 -13.67 6.76
CA PHE A 508 22.61 -14.43 7.68
C PHE A 508 22.07 -13.51 8.77
N GLY A 509 20.78 -13.67 9.08
CA GLY A 509 20.10 -12.90 10.11
C GLY A 509 19.40 -13.82 11.09
N ALA A 510 19.49 -13.51 12.38
CA ALA A 510 18.67 -14.12 13.41
C ALA A 510 18.09 -13.04 14.31
N GLY A 511 16.86 -13.21 14.76
CA GLY A 511 16.21 -12.28 15.67
C GLY A 511 15.36 -13.03 16.67
N ILE A 512 15.37 -12.58 17.92
CA ILE A 512 14.42 -13.00 18.94
C ILE A 512 13.75 -11.76 19.52
N SER A 513 12.47 -11.86 19.84
CA SER A 513 11.77 -10.80 20.52
C SER A 513 10.75 -11.34 21.51
N TYR A 514 10.51 -10.53 22.53
CA TYR A 514 9.47 -10.76 23.52
C TYR A 514 8.63 -9.50 23.63
N ARG A 515 7.31 -9.63 23.53
CA ARG A 515 6.37 -8.52 23.75
C ARG A 515 5.12 -8.99 24.48
N ILE A 516 4.48 -8.07 25.19
CA ILE A 516 3.12 -8.28 25.70
C ILE A 516 2.09 -7.71 24.72
N PHE A 517 0.87 -8.23 24.80
CA PHE A 517 -0.30 -7.78 24.01
C PHE A 517 -1.44 -7.30 24.92
N GLU A 518 -1.45 -7.78 26.16
CA GLU A 518 -2.37 -7.37 27.21
C GLU A 518 -1.60 -6.50 28.22
N PRO A 519 -2.20 -5.40 28.70
CA PRO A 519 -1.66 -4.62 29.80
C PRO A 519 -1.40 -5.49 31.04
N THR A 520 -0.34 -5.13 31.76
CA THR A 520 -0.02 -5.66 33.09
C THR A 520 -0.29 -4.57 34.12
N LYS A 521 -0.17 -4.88 35.42
CA LYS A 521 -0.32 -3.92 36.52
C LYS A 521 0.45 -2.60 36.32
N ASN A 522 1.63 -2.67 35.71
CA ASN A 522 2.53 -1.51 35.58
C ASN A 522 2.75 -1.05 34.12
N PHE A 523 2.50 -1.91 33.14
CA PHE A 523 2.83 -1.65 31.73
C PHE A 523 1.67 -1.93 30.81
N ASN A 524 1.30 -0.95 29.99
CA ASN A 524 0.39 -1.13 28.86
C ASN A 524 1.04 -2.00 27.76
N ASN A 525 2.33 -1.78 27.51
CA ASN A 525 3.11 -2.57 26.56
C ASN A 525 4.59 -2.53 26.95
N TYR A 526 5.33 -3.61 26.68
CA TYR A 526 6.77 -3.55 26.57
C TYR A 526 7.23 -4.56 25.52
N ASN A 527 8.34 -4.25 24.88
CA ASN A 527 9.01 -5.13 23.95
C ASN A 527 10.52 -5.16 24.19
N PHE A 528 11.09 -6.33 23.97
CA PHE A 528 12.52 -6.56 23.90
C PHE A 528 12.80 -7.26 22.58
N SER A 529 13.87 -6.86 21.90
CA SER A 529 14.33 -7.53 20.69
C SER A 529 15.85 -7.60 20.66
N LEU A 530 16.37 -8.75 20.24
CA LEU A 530 17.78 -8.97 19.97
C LEU A 530 17.90 -9.46 18.53
N THR A 531 18.66 -8.75 17.71
CA THR A 531 18.90 -9.09 16.32
C THR A 531 20.38 -9.26 16.08
N TYR A 532 20.77 -10.36 15.46
CA TYR A 532 22.12 -10.65 15.01
C TYR A 532 22.14 -10.69 13.48
N ARG A 533 23.13 -10.03 12.87
CA ARG A 533 23.40 -10.08 11.43
C ARG A 533 24.87 -10.40 11.20
N HIS A 534 25.11 -11.47 10.45
CA HIS A 534 26.41 -11.84 9.92
C HIS A 534 26.45 -11.52 8.43
N ARG A 535 27.42 -10.71 7.99
CA ARG A 535 27.55 -10.25 6.60
C ARG A 535 28.86 -10.71 6.00
N ARG A 536 28.79 -11.22 4.78
CA ARG A 536 29.93 -11.66 3.99
C ARG A 536 29.73 -11.33 2.52
N LEU A 537 30.81 -11.25 1.78
CA LEU A 537 30.79 -11.32 0.32
C LEU A 537 30.51 -12.76 -0.14
N TYR A 538 29.85 -12.92 -1.28
CA TYR A 538 29.70 -14.24 -1.90
C TYR A 538 31.03 -14.71 -2.51
N ARG A 539 31.72 -13.82 -3.23
CA ARG A 539 32.99 -14.10 -3.89
C ARG A 539 33.92 -12.86 -3.89
N PRO A 540 35.16 -12.96 -3.37
CA PRO A 540 35.66 -14.04 -2.53
C PRO A 540 34.87 -14.13 -1.22
N ASP A 541 34.82 -15.30 -0.59
CA ASP A 541 34.06 -15.52 0.65
C ASP A 541 34.74 -14.85 1.86
N VAL A 542 34.49 -13.55 2.02
CA VAL A 542 35.13 -12.70 3.03
C VAL A 542 34.07 -12.07 3.93
N GLN A 543 34.29 -12.14 5.24
CA GLN A 543 33.43 -11.48 6.22
C GLN A 543 33.55 -9.95 6.10
N THR A 544 32.40 -9.28 5.97
CA THR A 544 32.32 -7.81 5.87
C THR A 544 31.78 -7.17 7.14
N GLY A 545 31.14 -7.94 8.03
CA GLY A 545 30.81 -7.44 9.36
C GLY A 545 29.90 -8.35 10.18
N ASN A 546 29.85 -8.06 11.47
CA ASN A 546 28.88 -8.60 12.42
C ASN A 546 28.18 -7.43 13.10
N ASN A 547 26.87 -7.54 13.30
CA ASN A 547 26.12 -6.57 14.08
C ASN A 547 25.17 -7.28 15.03
N LEU A 548 25.13 -6.81 16.28
CA LEU A 548 24.25 -7.32 17.33
C LEU A 548 23.49 -6.13 17.89
N ASN A 549 22.20 -6.05 17.60
CA ASN A 549 21.34 -4.96 18.05
C ASN A 549 20.35 -5.44 19.11
N LEU A 550 20.42 -4.87 20.31
CA LEU A 550 19.49 -5.05 21.40
C LEU A 550 18.61 -3.79 21.51
N ASN A 551 17.30 -3.94 21.38
CA ASN A 551 16.35 -2.85 21.60
C ASN A 551 15.37 -3.22 22.72
N TRP A 552 15.01 -2.24 23.54
CA TRP A 552 13.95 -2.37 24.53
C TRP A 552 13.09 -1.12 24.56
N PHE A 553 11.80 -1.31 24.77
CA PHE A 553 10.84 -0.22 24.92
C PHE A 553 9.76 -0.62 25.90
N PHE A 554 9.37 0.33 26.74
CA PHE A 554 8.37 0.18 27.78
C PHE A 554 7.38 1.34 27.69
N PHE A 555 6.10 1.00 27.88
CA PHE A 555 5.02 1.95 27.98
C PHE A 555 4.19 1.64 29.21
N THR A 556 4.23 2.53 30.19
CA THR A 556 3.56 2.33 31.48
C THR A 556 2.05 2.59 31.40
N VAL A 557 1.30 2.06 32.36
CA VAL A 557 -0.14 2.37 32.52
C VAL A 557 -0.40 3.87 32.75
N LYS A 558 0.58 4.59 33.29
CA LYS A 558 0.56 6.05 33.46
C LYS A 558 1.01 6.82 32.21
N ARG A 559 1.05 6.16 31.05
CA ARG A 559 1.41 6.74 29.74
C ARG A 559 2.82 7.34 29.67
N PHE A 560 3.73 6.89 30.54
CA PHE A 560 5.15 7.20 30.42
C PHE A 560 5.84 6.16 29.52
N ALA A 561 6.49 6.63 28.45
CA ALA A 561 7.26 5.82 27.50
C ALA A 561 8.76 5.97 27.74
N PHE A 562 9.51 4.87 27.74
CA PHE A 562 10.97 4.89 27.81
C PHE A 562 11.56 3.66 27.11
N GLY A 563 12.78 3.80 26.59
CA GLY A 563 13.42 2.74 25.84
C GLY A 563 14.88 3.05 25.53
N GLY A 564 15.53 2.13 24.83
CA GLY A 564 16.91 2.27 24.41
C GLY A 564 17.28 1.24 23.36
N SER A 565 18.40 1.50 22.68
CA SER A 565 19.03 0.60 21.72
C SER A 565 20.52 0.49 22.01
N MET A 566 21.09 -0.67 21.71
CA MET A 566 22.52 -0.94 21.80
C MET A 566 22.92 -1.78 20.58
N SER A 567 23.84 -1.28 19.76
CA SER A 567 24.14 -1.82 18.43
C SER A 567 25.60 -2.23 18.22
#